data_AF-X1T7U1-F1
#
_entry.id   AF-X1T7U1-F1
#
_cell.length_a   1.000
_cell.length_b   1.000
_cell.length_c   1.000
_cell.angle_alpha   90.00
_cell.angle_beta   90.00
_cell.angle_gamma   90.00
#
_symmetry.space_group_name_H-M   'P 1'
#
loop_
_entity.id
_entity.type
_entity.pdbx_description
1 polymer ?
#
loop_
_entity_poly.entity_id
_entity_poly.type
_entity_poly.pdbx_seq_one_letter_code
_entity_poly.pdbx_strand_id
1 'polypeptide(L)'
;ELKSNGNYVVAPPSIIKAHQYVYEIPLSEMLPIPKLLTKKEREPAPCAEERKHKTFKIPKYHGQKVDCIRQILSRNLEEGERNNSLFILYNLLLQNKNTDEYSKKLVVEKNGSLSKPLTELDLKKVCRRAYNHGCVGIRDKLAYIKCEACGYRFKDGKLKDSNIMIKNIRILSELSNTQRGIVCLLGTVFEGEYPSINNIAETAKMNYETVKNAIKALKEMRVIDEALYN
;
A
#
# COMPACT_ATOMS: atom_id res chain seq x y z
N GLU A 1 -36.75 11.53 -18.58
CA GLU A 1 -36.31 12.87 -19.00
C GLU A 1 -35.38 13.45 -17.94
N LEU A 2 -34.11 13.72 -18.27
CA LEU A 2 -33.21 14.47 -17.39
C LEU A 2 -33.29 15.94 -17.78
N LYS A 3 -33.84 16.79 -16.90
CA LYS A 3 -33.95 18.23 -17.14
C LYS A 3 -32.71 18.93 -16.58
N SER A 4 -31.88 19.46 -17.47
CA SER A 4 -30.87 20.47 -17.16
C SER A 4 -31.16 21.71 -18.03
N ASN A 5 -30.87 22.89 -17.48
CA ASN A 5 -31.29 24.18 -18.01
C ASN A 5 -30.83 24.40 -19.46
N GLY A 6 -31.79 24.31 -20.39
CA GLY A 6 -31.68 24.88 -21.74
C GLY A 6 -31.26 23.93 -22.86
N ASN A 7 -30.78 22.71 -22.58
CA ASN A 7 -30.43 21.72 -23.62
C ASN A 7 -31.02 20.35 -23.30
N TYR A 8 -31.85 19.81 -24.20
CA TYR A 8 -32.40 18.47 -24.07
C TYR A 8 -31.36 17.43 -24.49
N VAL A 9 -30.87 16.63 -23.55
CA VAL A 9 -30.09 15.44 -23.86
C VAL A 9 -31.06 14.27 -23.98
N VAL A 10 -31.31 13.82 -25.21
CA VAL A 10 -32.18 12.68 -25.50
C VAL A 10 -31.36 11.40 -25.34
N ALA A 11 -31.71 10.57 -24.35
CA ALA A 11 -31.14 9.23 -24.23
C ALA A 11 -31.84 8.30 -25.24
N PRO A 12 -31.14 7.39 -25.93
CA PRO A 12 -31.81 6.38 -26.74
C PRO A 12 -32.44 5.31 -25.83
N PRO A 13 -33.64 4.75 -26.12
CA PRO A 13 -34.80 5.30 -26.82
C PRO A 13 -35.69 6.11 -25.86
N SER A 14 -35.97 7.36 -26.21
CA SER A 14 -36.87 8.22 -25.44
C SER A 14 -38.25 8.27 -26.10
N ILE A 15 -39.31 8.20 -25.29
CA ILE A 15 -40.69 8.44 -25.73
C ILE A 15 -40.99 9.92 -25.45
N ILE A 16 -41.24 10.72 -26.49
CA ILE A 16 -41.63 12.13 -26.37
C ILE A 16 -42.96 12.33 -27.10
N LYS A 17 -43.99 12.84 -26.40
CA LYS A 17 -45.34 13.09 -26.94
C LYS A 17 -45.93 11.89 -27.71
N ALA A 18 -45.82 10.69 -27.13
CA ALA A 18 -46.28 9.42 -27.71
C ALA A 18 -45.60 8.99 -29.03
N HIS A 19 -44.50 9.65 -29.43
CA HIS A 19 -43.61 9.17 -30.48
C HIS A 19 -42.36 8.52 -29.86
N GLN A 20 -42.06 7.30 -30.28
CA GLN A 20 -40.86 6.59 -29.89
C GLN A 20 -39.75 6.91 -30.90
N TYR A 21 -38.71 7.59 -30.43
CA TYR A 21 -37.53 7.86 -31.26
C TYR A 21 -36.55 6.71 -31.10
N VAL A 22 -36.43 5.88 -32.14
CA VAL A 22 -35.41 4.83 -32.25
C VAL A 22 -34.30 5.37 -33.14
N TYR A 23 -33.10 5.49 -32.58
CA TYR A 23 -31.90 5.81 -33.37
C TYR A 23 -31.33 4.50 -33.91
N GLU A 24 -31.73 4.15 -35.14
CA GLU A 24 -31.09 3.06 -35.88
C GLU A 24 -29.85 3.62 -36.57
N ILE A 25 -28.66 3.23 -36.10
CA ILE A 25 -27.41 3.54 -36.79
C ILE A 25 -27.10 2.37 -37.73
N PRO A 26 -27.02 2.58 -39.06
CA PRO A 26 -26.64 1.54 -39.99
C PRO A 26 -25.27 0.97 -39.61
N LEU A 27 -25.08 -0.34 -39.73
CA LEU A 27 -23.79 -0.99 -39.43
C LEU A 27 -22.62 -0.39 -40.24
N SER A 28 -22.90 0.16 -41.43
CA SER A 28 -21.92 0.86 -42.27
C SER A 28 -21.43 2.19 -41.70
N GLU A 29 -22.20 2.82 -40.81
CA GLU A 29 -21.87 4.12 -40.18
C GLU A 29 -21.26 3.94 -38.78
N MET A 30 -21.17 2.71 -38.29
CA MET A 30 -20.49 2.45 -37.02
C MET A 30 -19.00 2.78 -37.17
N LEU A 31 -18.54 3.78 -36.41
CA LEU A 31 -17.12 4.07 -36.29
C LEU A 31 -16.37 2.83 -35.77
N PRO A 32 -15.17 2.56 -36.30
CA PRO A 32 -14.36 1.44 -35.84
C PRO A 32 -14.08 1.58 -34.34
N ILE A 33 -14.07 0.45 -33.63
CA ILE A 33 -13.81 0.42 -32.19
C ILE A 33 -12.49 1.15 -31.92
N PRO A 34 -12.46 2.12 -30.99
CA PRO A 34 -11.24 2.83 -30.64
C PRO A 34 -10.11 1.87 -30.31
N LYS A 35 -8.93 2.06 -30.94
CA LYS A 35 -7.77 1.15 -30.82
C LYS A 35 -7.30 0.88 -29.38
N LEU A 36 -7.67 1.77 -28.44
CA LEU A 36 -7.45 1.64 -27.00
C LEU A 36 -8.22 0.46 -26.37
N LEU A 37 -9.35 0.05 -26.96
CA LEU A 37 -10.19 -1.06 -26.47
C LEU A 37 -9.84 -2.41 -27.13
N THR A 38 -9.17 -2.42 -28.28
CA THR A 38 -8.70 -3.65 -28.97
C THR A 38 -7.36 -4.19 -28.43
N LYS A 39 -6.69 -3.51 -27.50
CA LYS A 39 -5.48 -4.05 -26.84
C LYS A 39 -5.82 -5.01 -25.70
N LYS A 40 -6.49 -6.11 -26.04
CA LYS A 40 -6.48 -7.37 -25.28
C LYS A 40 -7.20 -8.45 -26.10
N GLU A 41 -6.44 -9.15 -26.93
CA GLU A 41 -6.18 -10.59 -26.77
C GLU A 41 -5.37 -11.12 -27.97
N ARG A 42 -4.24 -11.76 -27.64
CA ARG A 42 -3.40 -12.65 -28.48
C ARG A 42 -2.51 -12.02 -29.55
N GLU A 43 -1.33 -11.61 -29.10
CA GLU A 43 -0.09 -12.07 -29.73
C GLU A 43 0.71 -12.87 -28.70
N PRO A 44 1.06 -14.15 -28.95
CA PRO A 44 2.12 -14.82 -28.21
C PRO A 44 3.45 -14.14 -28.58
N ALA A 45 4.14 -13.61 -27.57
CA ALA A 45 5.43 -12.96 -27.79
C ALA A 45 6.40 -13.91 -28.52
N PRO A 46 7.16 -13.44 -29.52
CA PRO A 46 8.12 -14.26 -30.23
C PRO A 46 9.25 -14.64 -29.27
N CYS A 47 9.54 -15.93 -29.27
CA CYS A 47 10.69 -16.53 -28.60
C CYS A 47 11.98 -15.86 -29.08
N ALA A 48 12.61 -15.07 -28.21
CA ALA A 48 14.01 -14.67 -28.33
C ALA A 48 14.70 -14.98 -27.00
N GLU A 49 15.41 -16.11 -27.03
CA GLU A 49 16.54 -16.52 -26.19
C GLU A 49 16.50 -16.21 -24.68
N GLU A 50 16.30 -17.30 -23.95
CA GLU A 50 16.58 -17.57 -22.54
C GLU A 50 17.57 -16.61 -21.85
N ARG A 51 17.05 -15.54 -21.25
CA ARG A 51 17.44 -15.24 -19.87
C ARG A 51 16.42 -15.91 -18.99
N LYS A 52 16.74 -17.12 -18.53
CA LYS A 52 16.06 -17.77 -17.41
C LYS A 52 16.01 -16.75 -16.28
N HIS A 53 14.93 -15.97 -16.21
CA HIS A 53 14.54 -15.31 -14.99
C HIS A 53 14.39 -16.47 -14.01
N LYS A 54 15.39 -16.65 -13.15
CA LYS A 54 15.24 -17.47 -11.96
C LYS A 54 14.07 -16.83 -11.25
N THR A 55 12.86 -17.30 -11.53
CA THR A 55 11.71 -17.12 -10.66
C THR A 55 12.17 -17.75 -9.37
N PHE A 56 12.70 -16.91 -8.48
CA PHE A 56 13.07 -17.31 -7.15
C PHE A 56 11.87 -18.08 -6.62
N LYS A 57 12.05 -19.38 -6.38
CA LYS A 57 11.07 -20.15 -5.62
C LYS A 57 11.05 -19.45 -4.27
N ILE A 58 10.07 -18.56 -4.08
CA ILE A 58 9.90 -17.79 -2.86
C ILE A 58 9.84 -18.82 -1.75
N PRO A 59 10.84 -18.88 -0.85
CA PRO A 59 10.87 -19.88 0.21
C PRO A 59 9.58 -19.76 1.03
N LYS A 60 9.00 -20.88 1.45
CA LYS A 60 7.77 -20.88 2.25
C LYS A 60 8.03 -20.13 3.56
N TYR A 61 7.56 -18.89 3.61
CA TYR A 61 7.68 -17.99 4.75
C TYR A 61 6.89 -18.56 5.94
N HIS A 62 7.59 -18.80 7.05
CA HIS A 62 6.96 -18.83 8.36
C HIS A 62 6.68 -17.40 8.78
N GLY A 63 5.41 -17.03 8.87
CA GLY A 63 4.98 -15.69 9.27
C GLY A 63 4.21 -14.98 8.18
N GLN A 64 3.09 -14.38 8.59
CA GLN A 64 2.05 -13.74 7.79
C GLN A 64 2.54 -12.87 6.62
N LYS A 65 1.65 -12.73 5.62
CA LYS A 65 1.78 -11.94 4.39
C LYS A 65 2.33 -10.51 4.61
N VAL A 66 3.66 -10.36 4.71
CA VAL A 66 4.31 -9.05 4.60
C VAL A 66 4.54 -8.79 3.12
N ASP A 67 3.54 -8.20 2.47
CA ASP A 67 3.58 -7.99 1.01
C ASP A 67 4.73 -7.07 0.58
N CYS A 68 5.27 -6.25 1.48
CA CYS A 68 6.47 -5.46 1.24
C CYS A 68 7.68 -6.33 0.87
N ILE A 69 7.89 -7.44 1.60
CA ILE A 69 8.97 -8.40 1.32
C ILE A 69 8.82 -8.97 -0.08
N ARG A 70 7.60 -9.42 -0.44
CA ARG A 70 7.30 -9.99 -1.75
C ARG A 70 7.58 -9.00 -2.87
N GLN A 71 7.15 -7.74 -2.69
CA GLN A 71 7.41 -6.67 -3.64
C GLN A 71 8.91 -6.43 -3.84
N ILE A 72 9.69 -6.34 -2.75
CA ILE A 72 11.15 -6.18 -2.83
C ILE A 72 11.81 -7.36 -3.56
N LEU A 73 11.41 -8.60 -3.23
CA LEU A 73 11.97 -9.81 -3.86
C LEU A 73 11.62 -9.91 -5.34
N SER A 74 10.41 -9.52 -5.75
CA SER A 74 9.94 -9.59 -7.13
C SER A 74 10.52 -8.50 -8.05
N ARG A 75 10.88 -7.34 -7.49
CA ARG A 75 11.31 -6.17 -8.26
C ARG A 75 12.78 -6.27 -8.66
N ASN A 76 13.13 -5.78 -9.85
CA ASN A 76 14.52 -5.49 -10.18
C ASN A 76 14.90 -4.12 -9.59
N LEU A 77 15.79 -4.12 -8.59
CA LEU A 77 16.13 -2.91 -7.83
C LEU A 77 17.17 -2.08 -8.59
N GLU A 78 16.84 -0.82 -8.88
CA GLU A 78 17.71 0.10 -9.59
C GLU A 78 18.77 0.77 -8.66
N GLU A 79 19.73 1.45 -9.27
CA GLU A 79 20.71 2.27 -8.55
C GLU A 79 19.98 3.41 -7.82
N GLY A 80 20.22 3.52 -6.51
CA GLY A 80 19.49 4.43 -5.61
C GLY A 80 18.47 3.70 -4.72
N GLU A 81 17.71 2.74 -5.27
CA GLU A 81 16.71 1.97 -4.50
C GLU A 81 17.32 0.79 -3.73
N ARG A 82 18.35 0.14 -4.32
CA ARG A 82 18.88 -1.15 -3.86
C ARG A 82 19.38 -1.16 -2.41
N ASN A 83 20.09 -0.13 -1.95
CA ASN A 83 20.64 -0.07 -0.59
C ASN A 83 19.53 -0.08 0.46
N ASN A 84 18.58 0.84 0.33
CA ASN A 84 17.43 0.93 1.25
C ASN A 84 16.56 -0.33 1.16
N SER A 85 16.36 -0.86 -0.04
CA SER A 85 15.52 -2.05 -0.26
C SER A 85 16.11 -3.29 0.40
N LEU A 86 17.40 -3.55 0.22
CA LEU A 86 18.08 -4.71 0.82
C LEU A 86 18.22 -4.54 2.34
N PHE A 87 18.46 -3.32 2.82
CA PHE A 87 18.47 -3.00 4.25
C PHE A 87 17.12 -3.24 4.90
N ILE A 88 16.04 -2.77 4.29
CA ILE A 88 14.68 -2.99 4.80
C ILE A 88 14.31 -4.47 4.70
N LEU A 89 14.67 -5.16 3.62
CA LEU A 89 14.43 -6.60 3.46
C LEU A 89 15.09 -7.42 4.57
N TYR A 90 16.37 -7.15 4.87
CA TYR A 90 17.10 -7.81 5.95
C TYR A 90 16.39 -7.64 7.31
N ASN A 91 16.00 -6.41 7.64
CA ASN A 91 15.35 -6.11 8.92
C ASN A 91 13.94 -6.70 8.99
N LEU A 92 13.17 -6.65 7.90
CA LEU A 92 11.84 -7.28 7.81
C LEU A 92 11.92 -8.81 7.98
N LEU A 93 12.98 -9.45 7.50
CA LEU A 93 13.22 -10.87 7.69
C LEU A 93 13.44 -11.21 9.17
N LEU A 94 14.31 -10.45 9.85
CA LEU A 94 14.56 -10.60 11.28
C LEU A 94 13.30 -10.40 12.13
N GLN A 95 12.51 -9.35 11.82
CA GLN A 95 11.24 -9.10 12.52
C GLN A 95 10.23 -10.25 12.37
N ASN A 96 10.29 -10.97 11.25
CA ASN A 96 9.49 -12.19 11.02
C ASN A 96 10.08 -13.45 11.67
N LYS A 97 10.97 -13.31 12.67
CA LYS A 97 11.59 -14.41 13.43
C LYS A 97 12.43 -15.37 12.57
N ASN A 98 12.95 -14.91 11.44
CA ASN A 98 13.93 -15.67 10.69
C ASN A 98 15.29 -15.61 11.39
N THR A 99 16.12 -16.64 11.20
CA THR A 99 17.50 -16.61 11.70
C THR A 99 18.33 -15.57 10.97
N ASP A 100 19.34 -15.03 11.66
CA ASP A 100 20.27 -14.05 11.08
C ASP A 100 20.98 -14.59 9.83
N GLU A 101 21.47 -15.83 9.91
CA GLU A 101 22.14 -16.52 8.80
C GLU A 101 21.23 -16.67 7.58
N TYR A 102 19.99 -17.09 7.79
CA TYR A 102 19.01 -17.22 6.71
C TYR A 102 18.68 -15.87 6.08
N SER A 103 18.51 -14.84 6.91
CA SER A 103 18.20 -13.48 6.47
C SER A 103 19.34 -12.92 5.62
N LYS A 104 20.59 -13.09 6.05
CA LYS A 104 21.79 -12.71 5.29
C LYS A 104 21.87 -13.45 3.96
N LYS A 105 21.67 -14.77 3.98
CA LYS A 105 21.71 -15.61 2.78
C LYS A 105 20.71 -15.12 1.73
N LEU A 106 19.47 -14.84 2.13
CA LEU A 106 18.44 -14.38 1.20
C LEU A 106 18.76 -12.99 0.60
N VAL A 107 19.31 -12.08 1.40
CA VAL A 107 19.73 -10.74 0.94
C VAL A 107 20.89 -10.83 -0.04
N VAL A 108 21.87 -11.71 0.22
CA VAL A 108 23.00 -11.97 -0.70
C VAL A 108 22.50 -12.56 -2.02
N GLU A 109 21.63 -13.57 -1.95
CA GLU A 109 21.01 -14.18 -3.14
C GLU A 109 20.22 -13.13 -3.95
N LYS A 110 19.45 -12.28 -3.27
CA LYS A 110 18.70 -11.20 -3.93
C LYS A 110 19.65 -10.20 -4.59
N ASN A 111 20.70 -9.76 -3.89
CA ASN A 111 21.69 -8.83 -4.43
C ASN A 111 22.39 -9.39 -5.67
N GLY A 112 22.76 -10.67 -5.66
CA GLY A 112 23.39 -11.35 -6.80
C GLY A 112 22.49 -11.50 -8.03
N SER A 113 21.17 -11.34 -7.88
CA SER A 113 20.23 -11.34 -9.01
C SER A 113 20.02 -9.99 -9.68
N LEU A 114 20.52 -8.92 -9.08
CA LEU A 114 20.37 -7.57 -9.61
C LEU A 114 21.31 -7.37 -10.81
N SER A 115 20.89 -6.55 -11.77
CA SER A 115 21.73 -6.18 -12.92
C SER A 115 23.03 -5.51 -12.49
N LYS A 116 22.99 -4.74 -11.41
CA LYS A 116 24.15 -4.13 -10.76
C LYS A 116 24.12 -4.45 -9.26
N PRO A 117 24.83 -5.48 -8.80
CA PRO A 117 24.87 -5.83 -7.38
C PRO A 117 25.62 -4.77 -6.55
N LEU A 118 25.31 -4.71 -5.25
CA LEU A 118 26.14 -4.02 -4.27
C LEU A 118 27.46 -4.75 -4.06
N THR A 119 28.49 -3.98 -3.70
CA THR A 119 29.78 -4.53 -3.27
C THR A 119 29.65 -5.28 -1.95
N GLU A 120 30.58 -6.19 -1.66
CA GLU A 120 30.60 -6.91 -0.38
C GLU A 120 30.71 -5.97 0.83
N LEU A 121 31.43 -4.86 0.69
CA LEU A 121 31.58 -3.85 1.75
C LEU A 121 30.23 -3.18 2.07
N ASP A 122 29.42 -2.89 1.05
CA ASP A 122 28.11 -2.29 1.24
C ASP A 122 27.08 -3.31 1.76
N LEU A 123 27.13 -4.55 1.26
CA LEU A 123 26.34 -5.65 1.82
C LEU A 123 26.63 -5.88 3.31
N LYS A 124 27.89 -5.81 3.73
CA LYS A 124 28.25 -5.87 5.15
C LYS A 124 27.62 -4.74 5.94
N LYS A 125 27.51 -3.52 5.39
CA LYS A 125 26.83 -2.40 6.07
C LYS A 125 25.33 -2.65 6.19
N VAL A 126 24.72 -3.23 5.16
CA VAL A 126 23.30 -3.56 5.11
C VAL A 126 22.92 -4.53 6.23
N CYS A 127 23.72 -5.57 6.49
CA CYS A 127 23.41 -6.62 7.47
C CYS A 127 23.97 -6.37 8.89
N ARG A 128 24.33 -5.14 9.27
CA ARG A 128 25.05 -4.85 10.53
C ARG A 128 24.20 -4.81 11.78
N ARG A 129 22.99 -4.27 11.69
CA ARG A 129 22.16 -3.97 12.86
C ARG A 129 20.71 -4.31 12.57
N ALA A 130 20.05 -4.90 13.56
CA ALA A 130 18.62 -5.11 13.56
C ALA A 130 17.92 -3.80 13.93
N TYR A 131 16.97 -3.39 13.10
CA TYR A 131 16.11 -2.25 13.32
C TYR A 131 14.67 -2.69 13.16
N ASN A 132 13.79 -2.09 13.97
CA ASN A 132 12.37 -2.26 13.79
C ASN A 132 11.86 -1.23 12.77
N HIS A 133 11.35 -1.71 11.64
CA HIS A 133 10.71 -0.88 10.64
C HIS A 133 9.18 -0.99 10.74
N GLY A 134 8.52 0.16 10.85
CA GLY A 134 7.09 0.30 10.63
C GLY A 134 6.76 0.52 9.15
N CYS A 135 5.50 0.34 8.77
CA CYS A 135 4.97 0.62 7.44
C CYS A 135 5.19 2.07 7.01
N VAL A 136 5.19 3.04 7.94
CA VAL A 136 5.52 4.44 7.63
C VAL A 136 6.96 4.55 7.14
N GLY A 137 7.93 4.12 7.94
CA GLY A 137 9.34 4.20 7.57
C GLY A 137 9.71 3.39 6.31
N ILE A 138 8.96 2.31 6.02
CA ILE A 138 9.11 1.57 4.76
C ILE A 138 8.62 2.40 3.58
N ARG A 139 7.44 3.02 3.67
CA ARG A 139 6.89 3.85 2.58
C ARG A 139 7.74 5.07 2.30
N ASP A 140 8.26 5.71 3.34
CA ASP A 140 9.11 6.91 3.19
C ASP A 140 10.42 6.59 2.46
N LYS A 141 10.98 5.40 2.69
CA LYS A 141 12.25 4.97 2.08
C LYS A 141 12.08 4.24 0.76
N LEU A 142 10.94 3.58 0.54
CA LEU A 142 10.66 2.74 -0.62
C LEU A 142 9.34 3.17 -1.27
N ALA A 143 9.41 4.23 -2.08
CA ALA A 143 8.24 4.81 -2.75
C ALA A 143 7.51 3.83 -3.70
N TYR A 144 8.17 2.78 -4.18
CA TYR A 144 7.54 1.77 -5.05
C TYR A 144 6.64 0.78 -4.30
N ILE A 145 6.66 0.77 -2.96
CA ILE A 145 5.85 -0.17 -2.17
C ILE A 145 4.39 0.25 -2.22
N LYS A 146 3.54 -0.66 -2.72
CA LYS A 146 2.09 -0.50 -2.78
C LYS A 146 1.43 -1.24 -1.63
N CYS A 147 0.70 -0.52 -0.78
CA CYS A 147 0.01 -1.11 0.37
C CYS A 147 -1.46 -1.48 0.09
N GLU A 148 -2.01 -1.17 -1.08
CA GLU A 148 -3.44 -1.37 -1.42
C GLU A 148 -3.93 -2.80 -1.20
N ALA A 149 -3.09 -3.79 -1.53
CA ALA A 149 -3.39 -5.21 -1.37
C ALA A 149 -2.71 -5.82 -0.13
N CYS A 150 -2.21 -5.00 0.79
CA CYS A 150 -1.43 -5.48 1.94
C CYS A 150 -2.31 -6.31 2.87
N GLY A 151 -2.11 -7.64 2.89
CA GLY A 151 -2.87 -8.56 3.73
C GLY A 151 -2.64 -8.38 5.23
N TYR A 152 -1.54 -7.70 5.61
CA TYR A 152 -1.31 -7.29 6.99
C TYR A 152 -2.23 -6.13 7.41
N ARG A 153 -2.50 -5.20 6.50
CA ARG A 153 -3.33 -4.03 6.78
C ARG A 153 -4.82 -4.30 6.51
N PHE A 154 -5.10 -4.88 5.35
CA PHE A 154 -6.44 -5.19 4.89
C PHE A 154 -6.73 -6.68 5.03
N LYS A 155 -7.91 -7.03 5.55
CA LYS A 155 -8.46 -8.38 5.47
C LYS A 155 -9.55 -8.36 4.40
N ASP A 156 -9.35 -9.14 3.34
CA ASP A 156 -10.29 -9.24 2.20
C ASP A 156 -10.62 -7.89 1.55
N GLY A 157 -9.63 -7.00 1.46
CA GLY A 157 -9.79 -5.65 0.89
C GLY A 157 -10.47 -4.63 1.80
N LYS A 158 -10.75 -4.99 3.06
CA LYS A 158 -11.37 -4.11 4.06
C LYS A 158 -10.43 -3.90 5.25
N LEU A 159 -10.61 -2.78 5.97
CA LEU A 159 -9.95 -2.58 7.27
C LEU A 159 -10.39 -3.70 8.22
N LYS A 160 -9.46 -4.15 9.07
CA LYS A 160 -9.75 -5.19 10.06
C LYS A 160 -10.73 -4.68 11.13
N ASP A 161 -11.53 -5.58 11.70
CA ASP A 161 -12.42 -5.23 12.82
C ASP A 161 -11.65 -4.74 14.06
N SER A 162 -10.38 -5.14 14.19
CA SER A 162 -9.46 -4.66 15.22
C SER A 162 -8.95 -3.23 14.98
N ASN A 163 -9.25 -2.61 13.84
CA ASN A 163 -8.85 -1.24 13.53
C ASN A 163 -9.52 -0.26 14.50
N ILE A 164 -8.75 0.70 15.00
CA ILE A 164 -9.21 1.70 15.98
C ILE A 164 -10.44 2.49 15.50
N MET A 165 -10.54 2.84 14.23
CA MET A 165 -11.69 3.58 13.69
C MET A 165 -12.94 2.71 13.67
N ILE A 166 -12.80 1.46 13.23
CA ILE A 166 -13.91 0.51 13.14
C ILE A 166 -14.43 0.19 14.55
N LYS A 167 -13.52 -0.11 15.48
CA LYS A 167 -13.85 -0.42 16.87
C LYS A 167 -14.58 0.72 17.58
N ASN A 168 -14.23 1.96 17.28
CA ASN A 168 -14.73 3.15 17.98
C ASN A 168 -15.72 3.98 17.16
N ILE A 169 -16.27 3.43 16.05
CA ILE A 169 -17.07 4.20 15.09
C ILE A 169 -18.24 4.97 15.69
N ARG A 170 -18.86 4.43 16.76
CA ARG A 170 -20.01 5.03 17.45
C ARG A 170 -19.66 6.31 18.21
N ILE A 171 -18.48 6.33 18.84
CA ILE A 171 -18.03 7.44 19.69
C ILE A 171 -17.21 8.47 18.90
N LEU A 172 -16.88 8.22 17.62
CA LEU A 172 -16.16 9.19 16.78
C LEU A 172 -16.88 10.55 16.68
N SER A 173 -18.21 10.55 16.76
CA SER A 173 -19.01 11.78 16.73
C SER A 173 -18.81 12.66 17.97
N GLU A 174 -18.52 12.03 19.13
CA GLU A 174 -18.30 12.67 20.43
C GLU A 174 -16.86 13.21 20.58
N LEU A 175 -15.93 12.75 19.74
CA LEU A 175 -14.55 13.23 19.73
C LEU A 175 -14.42 14.63 19.12
N SER A 176 -13.50 15.41 19.68
CA SER A 176 -13.09 16.69 19.07
C SER A 176 -12.43 16.48 17.71
N ASN A 177 -12.34 17.53 16.90
CA ASN A 177 -11.70 17.47 15.59
C ASN A 177 -10.25 16.98 15.66
N THR A 178 -9.49 17.42 16.66
CA THR A 178 -8.11 16.99 16.88
C THR A 178 -8.03 15.50 17.23
N GLN A 179 -8.89 15.03 18.15
CA GLN A 179 -8.95 13.63 18.54
C GLN A 179 -9.35 12.73 17.36
N ARG A 180 -10.37 13.13 16.59
CA ARG A 180 -10.76 12.43 15.35
C ARG A 180 -9.61 12.37 14.34
N GLY A 181 -8.89 13.48 14.15
CA GLY A 181 -7.73 13.54 13.27
C GLY A 181 -6.65 12.54 13.68
N ILE A 182 -6.32 12.49 14.97
CA ILE A 182 -5.33 11.55 15.52
C ILE A 182 -5.81 10.11 15.40
N VAL A 183 -7.06 9.80 15.75
CA VAL A 183 -7.63 8.45 15.60
C VAL A 183 -7.62 8.00 14.15
N CYS A 184 -7.92 8.90 13.21
CA CYS A 184 -7.82 8.62 11.78
C CYS A 184 -6.38 8.31 11.36
N LEU A 185 -5.41 9.10 11.82
CA LEU A 185 -3.99 8.89 11.56
C LEU A 185 -3.51 7.52 12.09
N LEU A 186 -3.89 7.19 13.32
CA LEU A 186 -3.56 5.91 13.96
C LEU A 186 -4.22 4.72 13.26
N GLY A 187 -5.46 4.88 12.81
CA GLY A 187 -6.22 3.84 12.10
C GLY A 187 -5.89 3.71 10.62
N THR A 188 -5.06 4.59 10.05
CA THR A 188 -4.72 4.55 8.63
C THR A 188 -3.21 4.55 8.39
N VAL A 189 -2.53 5.62 8.80
CA VAL A 189 -1.10 5.81 8.55
C VAL A 189 -0.28 4.88 9.44
N PHE A 190 -0.63 4.77 10.72
CA PHE A 190 0.09 3.98 11.72
C PHE A 190 -0.65 2.69 12.11
N GLU A 191 -1.45 2.13 11.21
CA GLU A 191 -2.27 0.97 11.53
C GLU A 191 -1.40 -0.24 11.93
N GLY A 192 -1.58 -0.73 13.17
CA GLY A 192 -0.78 -1.80 13.75
C GLY A 192 0.59 -1.35 14.29
N GLU A 193 0.85 -0.04 14.34
CA GLU A 193 2.07 0.56 14.88
C GLU A 193 1.79 1.38 16.14
N TYR A 194 2.85 1.62 16.91
CA TYR A 194 2.84 2.45 18.12
C TYR A 194 3.87 3.58 18.00
N PRO A 195 3.63 4.57 17.12
CA PRO A 195 4.49 5.74 16.99
C PRO A 195 4.59 6.53 18.31
N SER A 196 5.72 7.22 18.49
CA SER A 196 5.89 8.22 19.54
C SER A 196 5.00 9.44 19.27
N ILE A 197 4.72 10.22 20.33
CA ILE A 197 3.96 11.47 20.21
C ILE A 197 4.63 12.44 19.22
N ASN A 198 5.97 12.50 19.20
CA ASN A 198 6.72 13.30 18.23
C ASN A 198 6.43 12.89 16.79
N ASN A 199 6.48 11.58 16.48
CA ASN A 199 6.22 11.10 15.12
C ASN A 199 4.78 11.41 14.68
N ILE A 200 3.81 11.30 15.60
CA ILE A 200 2.42 11.66 15.33
C ILE A 200 2.32 13.16 15.03
N ALA A 201 2.95 14.01 15.84
CA ALA A 201 2.95 15.46 15.69
C ALA A 201 3.57 15.92 14.37
N GLU A 202 4.73 15.36 14.00
CA GLU A 202 5.38 15.64 12.71
C GLU A 202 4.50 15.22 11.53
N THR A 203 3.93 14.02 11.58
CA THR A 203 3.09 13.49 10.50
C THR A 203 1.79 14.28 10.34
N ALA A 204 1.18 14.66 11.46
CA ALA A 204 -0.05 15.46 11.48
C ALA A 204 0.20 16.96 11.23
N LYS A 205 1.47 17.41 11.22
CA LYS A 205 1.86 18.83 11.22
C LYS A 205 1.18 19.61 12.34
N MET A 206 1.13 19.02 13.53
CA MET A 206 0.51 19.57 14.72
C MET A 206 1.55 19.87 15.79
N ASN A 207 1.23 20.80 16.70
CA ASN A 207 2.06 21.05 17.86
C ASN A 207 2.08 19.81 18.80
N TYR A 208 3.26 19.48 19.32
CA TYR A 208 3.48 18.35 20.23
C TYR A 208 2.51 18.33 21.41
N GLU A 209 2.32 19.46 22.10
CA GLU A 209 1.43 19.54 23.28
C GLU A 209 -0.04 19.34 22.89
N THR A 210 -0.44 19.76 21.69
CA THR A 210 -1.79 19.50 21.17
C THR A 210 -2.01 18.00 20.97
N VAL A 211 -1.03 17.30 20.39
CA VAL A 211 -1.11 15.84 20.19
C VAL A 211 -1.08 15.10 21.53
N LYS A 212 -0.17 15.49 22.43
CA LYS A 212 -0.03 14.90 23.77
C LYS A 212 -1.33 14.99 24.57
N ASN A 213 -1.96 16.16 24.59
CA ASN A 213 -3.24 16.36 25.29
C ASN A 213 -4.36 15.54 24.65
N ALA A 214 -4.41 15.47 23.32
CA ALA A 214 -5.41 14.66 22.63
C ALA A 214 -5.22 13.16 22.87
N ILE A 215 -3.98 12.65 22.86
CA ILE A 215 -3.65 11.25 23.21
C ILE A 215 -4.06 10.95 24.66
N LYS A 216 -3.78 11.85 25.60
CA LYS A 216 -4.20 11.70 27.00
C LYS A 216 -5.72 11.56 27.12
N ALA A 217 -6.48 12.46 26.48
CA ALA A 217 -7.93 12.39 26.49
C ALA A 217 -8.48 11.12 25.81
N LEU A 218 -7.85 10.66 24.72
CA LEU A 218 -8.22 9.40 24.05
C LEU A 218 -7.96 8.17 24.94
N LYS A 219 -6.93 8.19 25.78
CA LYS A 219 -6.66 7.15 26.80
C LYS A 219 -7.75 7.15 27.88
N GLU A 220 -8.08 8.32 28.41
CA GLU A 220 -9.14 8.48 29.43
C GLU A 220 -10.50 7.98 28.93
N MET A 221 -10.80 8.23 27.65
CA MET A 221 -12.02 7.73 26.97
C MET A 221 -11.93 6.26 26.55
N ARG A 222 -10.82 5.57 26.82
CA ARG A 222 -10.55 4.16 26.46
C ARG A 222 -10.65 3.86 24.96
N VAL A 223 -10.41 4.86 24.12
CA VAL A 223 -10.33 4.71 22.66
C VAL A 223 -9.04 4.02 22.25
N ILE A 224 -7.95 4.36 22.97
CA ILE A 224 -6.61 3.77 22.86
C ILE A 224 -6.16 3.23 24.22
N ASP A 225 -5.25 2.27 24.19
CA ASP A 225 -4.67 1.66 25.38
C ASP A 225 -3.78 2.65 26.14
N GLU A 226 -3.84 2.62 27.47
CA GLU A 226 -3.04 3.48 28.35
C GLU A 226 -1.54 3.19 28.23
N ALA A 227 -1.16 1.93 27.96
CA ALA A 227 0.24 1.50 27.88
C ALA A 227 0.95 1.93 26.58
N LEU A 228 0.21 2.43 25.59
CA LEU A 228 0.71 2.76 24.25
C LEU A 228 0.91 4.27 24.07
N TYR A 229 1.71 4.66 23.07
CA TYR A 229 1.87 6.07 22.64
C TYR A 229 2.41 7.01 23.74
N ASN A 230 3.57 6.64 24.30
CA ASN A 230 4.31 7.48 25.26
C ASN A 230 5.32 8.40 24.56
#